data_AF-A0A534IVP2-F1
#
_entry.id   AF-A0A534IVP2-F1
#
_cell.length_a   1.000
_cell.length_b   1.000
_cell.length_c   1.000
_cell.angle_alpha   90.00
_cell.angle_beta   90.00
_cell.angle_gamma   90.00
#
_symmetry.space_group_name_H-M   'P 1'
#
loop_
_entity.id
_entity.type
_entity.pdbx_description
1 polymer ?
#
loop_
_entity_poly.entity_id
_entity_poly.type
_entity_poly.pdbx_seq_one_letter_code
_entity_poly.pdbx_strand_id
1 'polypeptide(L)'
;MRSAFYEKVKDLMEPEAFDQQVETVIQEWGALLDRDAAAMIVVERHGRSVASFARIAELEEGMEANLRATVTGITPIRSFTRQDGTPGRVVNLELRDDSGFCRFVLWDEDVGLTERGKVVVGSTVRALDCYVKRTNFGLDVGRGKFGTLVVEAV
;
A
#
# COMPACT_ATOMS: atom_id res chain seq x y z
N MET A 1 26.42 -4.51 -5.43
CA MET A 1 25.31 -3.53 -5.36
C MET A 1 24.72 -3.67 -3.96
N ARG A 2 24.58 -2.59 -3.17
CA ARG A 2 23.99 -2.68 -1.82
C ARG A 2 22.53 -3.14 -1.94
N SER A 3 22.09 -4.11 -1.13
CA SER A 3 20.71 -4.60 -1.13
C SER A 3 19.74 -3.47 -0.76
N ALA A 4 18.64 -3.31 -1.49
CA ALA A 4 17.59 -2.33 -1.16
C ALA A 4 17.02 -2.57 0.26
N PHE A 5 17.10 -3.79 0.77
CA PHE A 5 16.68 -4.16 2.13
C PHE A 5 17.67 -3.70 3.20
N TYR A 6 18.97 -3.68 2.91
CA TYR A 6 19.98 -3.16 3.85
C TYR A 6 19.71 -1.68 4.19
N GLU A 7 19.30 -0.88 3.20
CA GLU A 7 18.99 0.54 3.42
C GLU A 7 17.88 0.76 4.48
N LYS A 8 17.00 -0.23 4.70
CA LYS A 8 15.95 -0.17 5.73
C LYS A 8 16.44 -0.42 7.16
N VAL A 9 17.66 -0.95 7.32
CA VAL A 9 18.26 -1.34 8.61
C VAL A 9 19.67 -0.78 8.83
N LYS A 10 20.17 0.07 7.92
CA LYS A 10 21.53 0.65 7.98
C LYS A 10 21.80 1.46 9.26
N ASP A 11 20.75 1.94 9.91
CA ASP A 11 20.81 2.65 11.19
C ASP A 11 20.94 1.71 12.40
N LEU A 12 20.73 0.40 12.19
CA LEU A 12 20.75 -0.63 13.24
C LEU A 12 21.98 -1.53 13.16
N MET A 13 22.59 -1.69 11.99
CA MET A 13 23.71 -2.61 11.80
C MET A 13 24.60 -2.25 10.60
N GLU A 14 25.83 -2.74 10.65
CA GLU A 14 26.78 -2.66 9.55
C GLU A 14 26.43 -3.63 8.40
N PRO A 15 26.87 -3.34 7.16
CA PRO A 15 26.55 -4.16 5.99
C PRO A 15 26.96 -5.63 6.13
N GLU A 16 28.15 -5.89 6.68
CA GLU A 16 28.67 -7.25 6.85
C GLU A 16 27.83 -8.06 7.83
N ALA A 17 27.33 -7.42 8.90
CA ALA A 17 26.46 -8.05 9.88
C ALA A 17 25.09 -8.39 9.26
N PHE A 18 24.56 -7.51 8.41
CA PHE A 18 23.34 -7.79 7.65
C PHE A 18 23.51 -9.00 6.73
N ASP A 19 24.58 -9.03 5.92
CA ASP A 19 24.86 -10.12 5.00
C ASP A 19 25.03 -11.47 5.73
N GLN A 20 25.63 -11.48 6.91
CA GLN A 20 25.77 -12.69 7.72
C GLN A 20 24.42 -13.19 8.28
N GLN A 21 23.53 -12.28 8.67
CA GLN A 21 22.18 -12.66 9.08
C GLN A 21 21.34 -13.19 7.92
N VAL A 22 21.48 -12.59 6.73
CA VAL A 22 20.81 -13.08 5.51
C VAL A 22 21.24 -14.51 5.20
N GLU A 23 22.54 -14.79 5.21
CA GLU A 23 23.05 -16.13 4.98
C GLU A 23 22.55 -17.11 6.04
N THR A 24 22.51 -16.69 7.31
CA THR A 24 21.95 -17.50 8.40
C THR A 24 20.49 -17.89 8.13
N VAL A 25 19.66 -16.94 7.69
CA VAL A 25 18.26 -17.21 7.33
C VAL A 25 18.15 -18.17 6.14
N ILE A 26 18.99 -18.04 5.11
CA ILE A 26 18.99 -18.99 3.98
C ILE A 26 19.28 -20.42 4.46
N GLN A 27 20.26 -20.57 5.36
CA GLN A 27 20.63 -21.87 5.92
C GLN A 27 19.54 -22.43 6.85
N GLU A 28 18.93 -21.58 7.69
CA GLU A 28 17.80 -21.96 8.57
C GLU A 28 16.64 -22.59 7.79
N TRP A 29 16.35 -22.08 6.60
CA TRP A 29 15.23 -22.54 5.75
C TRP A 29 15.68 -23.55 4.67
N GLY A 30 16.92 -24.03 4.73
CA GLY A 30 17.42 -25.09 3.86
C GLY A 30 17.45 -24.72 2.38
N ALA A 31 17.97 -23.53 2.03
CA ALA A 31 18.04 -23.00 0.67
C ALA A 31 16.68 -22.87 -0.07
N LEU A 32 15.57 -22.95 0.67
CA LEU A 32 14.23 -22.68 0.12
C LEU A 32 14.02 -21.21 -0.23
N LEU A 33 14.70 -20.32 0.51
CA LEU A 33 14.63 -18.88 0.33
C LEU A 33 15.79 -18.42 -0.53
N ASP A 34 15.49 -17.57 -1.52
CA ASP A 34 16.53 -16.76 -2.15
C ASP A 34 17.03 -15.65 -1.21
N ARG A 35 18.07 -14.95 -1.65
CA ARG A 35 18.70 -13.88 -0.85
C ARG A 35 17.75 -12.73 -0.55
N ASP A 36 16.84 -12.41 -1.47
CA ASP A 36 15.90 -11.29 -1.30
C ASP A 36 14.84 -11.64 -0.26
N ALA A 37 14.28 -12.86 -0.33
CA ALA A 37 13.35 -13.38 0.68
C ALA A 37 14.00 -13.48 2.07
N ALA A 38 15.24 -13.95 2.14
CA ALA A 38 15.99 -13.98 3.40
C ALA A 38 16.27 -12.56 3.93
N ALA A 39 16.62 -11.62 3.06
CA ALA A 39 16.82 -10.21 3.42
C ALA A 39 15.55 -9.55 3.96
N MET A 40 14.39 -9.85 3.39
CA MET A 40 13.10 -9.40 3.93
C MET A 40 12.87 -9.88 5.36
N ILE A 41 13.15 -11.16 5.65
CA ILE A 41 13.02 -11.71 7.00
C ILE A 41 13.96 -11.00 7.98
N VAL A 42 15.20 -10.70 7.59
CA VAL A 42 16.14 -9.96 8.45
C VAL A 42 15.60 -8.57 8.79
N VAL A 43 15.06 -7.85 7.81
CA VAL A 43 14.42 -6.54 8.00
C VAL A 43 13.25 -6.65 8.98
N GLU A 44 12.37 -7.64 8.81
CA GLU A 44 11.23 -7.85 9.72
C GLU A 44 11.64 -8.23 11.14
N ARG A 45 12.66 -9.09 11.30
CA ARG A 45 13.24 -9.46 12.60
C ARG A 45 13.75 -8.25 13.38
N HIS A 46 14.11 -7.18 12.68
CA HIS A 46 14.59 -5.92 13.26
C HIS A 46 13.47 -4.88 13.42
N GLY A 47 12.20 -5.31 13.30
CA GLY A 47 11.04 -4.45 13.48
C GLY A 47 10.88 -3.40 12.39
N ARG A 48 11.52 -3.59 11.22
CA ARG A 48 11.37 -2.72 10.06
C ARG A 48 10.38 -3.35 9.08
N SER A 49 9.63 -2.51 8.38
CA SER A 49 8.69 -3.00 7.36
C SER A 49 9.39 -3.16 6.01
N VAL A 50 9.23 -4.31 5.38
CA VAL A 50 9.69 -4.57 4.02
C VAL A 50 8.87 -3.83 2.97
N ALA A 51 7.62 -3.48 3.28
CA ALA A 51 6.77 -2.70 2.41
C ALA A 51 7.47 -1.39 2.03
N SER A 52 7.68 -1.19 0.73
CA SER A 52 8.02 0.11 0.15
C SER A 52 6.71 0.81 -0.21
N PHE A 53 6.62 2.10 0.08
CA PHE A 53 5.51 2.95 -0.32
C PHE A 53 5.96 3.77 -1.53
N ALA A 54 5.27 3.61 -2.65
CA ALA A 54 5.50 4.41 -3.84
C ALA A 54 4.97 5.84 -3.60
N ARG A 55 5.67 6.83 -4.18
CA ARG A 55 5.13 8.19 -4.24
C ARG A 55 4.03 8.25 -5.29
N ILE A 56 3.02 9.10 -5.10
CA ILE A 56 1.92 9.21 -6.07
C ILE A 56 2.41 9.54 -7.48
N ALA A 57 3.44 10.39 -7.61
CA ALA A 57 4.01 10.76 -8.89
C ALA A 57 4.69 9.59 -9.65
N GLU A 58 5.01 8.51 -8.95
CA GLU A 58 5.67 7.32 -9.50
C GLU A 58 4.66 6.24 -9.91
N LEU A 59 3.36 6.46 -9.65
CA LEU A 59 2.33 5.48 -9.98
C LEU A 59 2.09 5.43 -11.49
N GLU A 60 1.99 4.20 -12.02
CA GLU A 60 1.69 3.93 -13.42
C GLU A 60 0.48 3.00 -13.56
N GLU A 61 -0.23 3.09 -14.68
CA GLU A 61 -1.33 2.18 -14.96
C GLU A 61 -0.82 0.74 -15.07
N GLY A 62 -1.51 -0.20 -14.41
CA GLY A 62 -1.06 -1.59 -14.38
C GLY A 62 -0.20 -1.95 -13.18
N MET A 63 0.26 -0.97 -12.41
CA MET A 63 1.12 -1.18 -11.25
C MET A 63 0.35 -1.71 -10.04
N GLU A 64 0.97 -2.63 -9.29
CA GLU A 64 0.63 -2.88 -7.89
C GLU A 64 1.50 -2.01 -6.99
N ALA A 65 0.88 -1.28 -6.06
CA ALA A 65 1.56 -0.30 -5.24
C ALA A 65 1.02 -0.28 -3.81
N ASN A 66 1.96 -0.10 -2.87
CA ASN A 66 1.61 0.43 -1.56
C ASN A 66 1.75 1.95 -1.62
N LEU A 67 0.79 2.67 -1.05
CA LEU A 67 0.78 4.13 -1.02
C LEU A 67 0.46 4.61 0.39
N ARG A 68 1.14 5.67 0.84
CA ARG A 68 0.76 6.42 2.03
C ARG A 68 0.42 7.85 1.63
N ALA A 69 -0.79 8.30 1.93
CA ALA A 69 -1.28 9.60 1.49
C ALA A 69 -2.32 10.18 2.46
N THR A 70 -2.54 11.49 2.38
CA THR A 70 -3.57 12.20 3.14
C THR A 70 -4.84 12.32 2.32
N VAL A 71 -5.99 12.06 2.93
CA VAL A 71 -7.31 12.28 2.33
C VAL A 71 -7.59 13.77 2.32
N THR A 72 -7.72 14.36 1.14
CA THR A 72 -7.99 15.80 0.95
C THR A 72 -9.41 16.09 0.51
N GLY A 73 -10.15 15.06 0.08
CA GLY A 73 -11.53 15.15 -0.33
C GLY A 73 -12.21 13.78 -0.32
N ILE A 74 -13.53 13.77 -0.19
CA ILE A 74 -14.35 12.56 -0.29
C ILE A 74 -15.55 12.90 -1.16
N THR A 75 -15.75 12.19 -2.26
CA THR A 75 -16.89 12.44 -3.14
C THR A 75 -18.21 12.00 -2.50
N PRO A 76 -19.37 12.48 -2.95
CA PRO A 76 -20.65 11.92 -2.53
C PRO A 76 -20.76 10.43 -2.84
N ILE A 77 -21.38 9.66 -1.94
CA ILE A 77 -21.65 8.23 -2.17
C ILE A 77 -22.66 8.09 -3.32
N ARG A 78 -22.32 7.25 -4.29
CA ARG A 78 -23.21 6.91 -5.40
C ARG A 78 -23.69 5.48 -5.25
N SER A 79 -25.00 5.27 -5.45
CA SER A 79 -25.64 3.96 -5.45
C SER A 79 -26.20 3.66 -6.84
N PHE A 80 -26.11 2.42 -7.29
CA PHE A 80 -26.58 1.97 -8.60
C PHE A 80 -27.03 0.50 -8.55
N THR A 81 -27.69 0.03 -9.60
CA THR A 81 -28.06 -1.39 -9.76
C THR A 81 -27.14 -2.03 -10.79
N ARG A 82 -26.55 -3.18 -10.44
CA ARG A 82 -25.70 -3.97 -11.33
C ARG A 82 -26.52 -4.72 -12.38
N GLN A 83 -25.84 -5.26 -13.39
CA GLN A 83 -26.47 -6.07 -14.44
C GLN A 83 -27.15 -7.34 -13.88
N ASP A 84 -26.63 -7.89 -12.79
CA ASP A 84 -27.20 -9.03 -12.08
C ASP A 84 -28.36 -8.67 -11.13
N GLY A 85 -28.78 -7.39 -11.10
CA GLY A 85 -29.83 -6.88 -10.23
C GLY A 85 -29.39 -6.56 -8.80
N THR A 86 -28.15 -6.84 -8.41
CA THR A 86 -27.64 -6.52 -7.06
C THR A 86 -27.37 -5.02 -6.92
N PRO A 87 -27.55 -4.44 -5.71
CA PRO A 87 -27.16 -3.06 -5.46
C PRO A 87 -25.63 -2.93 -5.42
N GLY A 88 -25.11 -1.88 -6.03
CA GLY A 88 -23.71 -1.49 -5.97
C GLY A 88 -23.56 -0.09 -5.40
N ARG A 89 -22.46 0.15 -4.67
CA ARG A 89 -22.16 1.46 -4.09
C ARG A 89 -20.70 1.83 -4.34
N VAL A 90 -20.44 3.12 -4.54
CA VAL A 90 -19.09 3.63 -4.77
C VAL A 90 -18.88 5.00 -4.14
N VAL A 91 -17.70 5.20 -3.57
CA VAL A 91 -17.19 6.50 -3.15
C VAL A 91 -15.71 6.60 -3.49
N ASN A 92 -15.25 7.79 -3.91
CA ASN A 92 -13.84 8.04 -4.17
C ASN A 92 -13.27 8.93 -3.07
N LEU A 93 -12.13 8.52 -2.52
CA LEU A 93 -11.27 9.36 -1.70
C LEU A 93 -10.30 10.10 -2.62
N GLU A 94 -10.08 11.38 -2.37
CA GLU A 94 -9.05 12.17 -3.03
C GLU A 94 -7.79 12.14 -2.18
N LEU A 95 -6.72 11.52 -2.68
CA LEU A 95 -5.48 11.30 -1.96
C LEU A 95 -4.39 12.24 -2.46
N ARG A 96 -3.63 12.82 -1.54
CA ARG A 96 -2.43 13.62 -1.83
C ARG A 96 -1.27 13.24 -0.94
N ASP A 97 -0.09 13.24 -1.54
CA ASP A 97 1.19 13.29 -0.84
C ASP A 97 1.96 14.53 -1.32
N ASP A 98 3.23 14.64 -0.95
CA ASP A 98 4.10 15.73 -1.38
C ASP A 98 4.49 15.67 -2.87
N SER A 99 4.19 14.56 -3.55
CA SER A 99 4.58 14.31 -4.93
C SER A 99 3.44 14.52 -5.93
N GLY A 100 2.19 14.29 -5.53
CA GLY A 100 1.08 14.26 -6.48
C GLY A 100 -0.31 14.04 -5.90
N PHE A 101 -1.21 13.64 -6.80
CA PHE A 101 -2.62 13.42 -6.54
C PHE A 101 -3.11 12.16 -7.24
N CYS A 102 -3.89 11.35 -6.53
CA CYS A 102 -4.62 10.22 -7.09
C CYS A 102 -5.96 10.07 -6.36
N ARG A 103 -6.81 9.15 -6.82
CA ARG A 103 -8.04 8.78 -6.11
C ARG A 103 -7.95 7.37 -5.58
N PHE A 104 -8.64 7.09 -4.48
CA PHE A 104 -8.84 5.74 -3.98
C PHE A 104 -10.31 5.36 -4.06
N VAL A 105 -10.62 4.24 -4.73
CA VAL A 105 -12.00 3.82 -4.98
C VAL A 105 -12.44 2.82 -3.91
N LEU A 106 -13.49 3.17 -3.17
CA LEU A 106 -14.15 2.28 -2.21
C LEU A 106 -15.45 1.76 -2.81
N TRP A 107 -15.61 0.43 -2.81
CA TRP A 107 -16.78 -0.27 -3.33
C TRP A 107 -17.59 -0.91 -2.20
N ASP A 108 -18.90 -0.95 -2.36
CA ASP A 108 -19.83 -1.70 -1.51
C ASP A 108 -19.60 -1.54 0.00
N GLU A 109 -19.15 -2.58 0.69
CA GLU A 109 -18.93 -2.58 2.14
C GLU A 109 -17.85 -1.58 2.56
N ASP A 110 -16.86 -1.33 1.70
CA ASP A 110 -15.76 -0.40 1.94
C ASP A 110 -16.26 1.06 2.00
N VAL A 111 -17.39 1.36 1.33
CA VAL A 111 -18.06 2.67 1.43
C VAL A 111 -18.41 2.99 2.89
N GLY A 112 -18.72 1.97 3.69
CA GLY A 112 -19.03 2.13 5.11
C GLY A 112 -17.89 2.74 5.93
N LEU A 113 -16.64 2.73 5.44
CA LEU A 113 -15.52 3.45 6.08
C LEU A 113 -15.79 4.97 6.13
N THR A 114 -16.37 5.52 5.07
CA THR A 114 -16.73 6.94 5.00
C THR A 114 -18.04 7.22 5.76
N GLU A 115 -19.06 6.38 5.62
CA GLU A 115 -20.36 6.58 6.30
C GLU A 115 -20.25 6.57 7.82
N ARG A 116 -19.40 5.69 8.35
CA ARG A 116 -19.17 5.58 9.80
C ARG A 116 -18.16 6.61 10.31
N GLY A 117 -17.67 7.52 9.46
CA GLY A 117 -16.67 8.52 9.82
C GLY A 117 -15.31 7.92 10.20
N LYS A 118 -15.00 6.68 9.81
CA LYS A 118 -13.68 6.07 10.06
C LYS A 118 -12.61 6.70 9.18
N VAL A 119 -12.99 7.13 7.97
CA VAL A 119 -12.16 7.94 7.07
C VAL A 119 -12.82 9.30 6.94
N VAL A 120 -12.07 10.36 7.21
CA VAL A 120 -12.51 11.74 7.03
C VAL A 120 -11.44 12.53 6.27
N VAL A 121 -11.80 13.72 5.79
CA VAL A 121 -10.81 14.66 5.25
C VAL A 121 -9.80 14.99 6.35
N GLY A 122 -8.52 14.93 6.01
CA GLY A 122 -7.39 15.05 6.94
C GLY A 122 -6.82 13.73 7.43
N SER A 123 -7.54 12.60 7.29
CA SER A 123 -6.99 11.28 7.66
C SER A 123 -5.78 10.92 6.81
N THR A 124 -4.76 10.32 7.43
CA THR A 124 -3.68 9.66 6.70
C THR A 124 -4.07 8.21 6.46
N VAL A 125 -3.87 7.71 5.25
CA VAL A 125 -4.20 6.32 4.89
C VAL A 125 -2.98 5.61 4.31
N ARG A 126 -2.91 4.30 4.56
CA ARG A 126 -2.00 3.37 3.88
C ARG A 126 -2.82 2.41 3.02
N ALA A 127 -2.67 2.53 1.72
CA ALA A 127 -3.12 1.54 0.76
C ALA A 127 -2.02 0.48 0.62
N LEU A 128 -2.35 -0.80 0.80
CA LEU A 128 -1.43 -1.92 0.72
C LEU A 128 -1.88 -2.88 -0.38
N ASP A 129 -0.94 -3.38 -1.18
CA ASP A 129 -1.16 -4.31 -2.29
C ASP A 129 -2.33 -3.89 -3.20
N CYS A 130 -2.40 -2.60 -3.49
CA CYS A 130 -3.47 -2.00 -4.27
C CYS A 130 -3.07 -1.85 -5.74
N TYR A 131 -4.04 -1.90 -6.63
CA TYR A 131 -3.81 -1.80 -8.07
C TYR A 131 -4.13 -0.39 -8.59
N VAL A 132 -3.30 0.07 -9.52
CA VAL A 132 -3.42 1.38 -10.16
C VAL A 132 -4.07 1.26 -11.54
N LYS A 133 -5.14 2.01 -11.75
CA LYS A 133 -5.87 2.09 -13.01
C LYS A 133 -5.98 3.53 -13.50
N ARG A 134 -5.86 3.75 -14.81
CA ARG A 134 -6.12 5.06 -15.41
C ARG A 134 -7.61 5.27 -15.68
N THR A 135 -8.08 6.47 -15.39
CA THR A 135 -9.44 6.94 -15.66
C THR A 135 -9.42 8.34 -16.27
N ASN A 136 -10.58 8.86 -16.65
CA ASN A 136 -10.74 10.23 -17.14
C ASN A 136 -10.39 11.30 -16.09
N PHE A 137 -10.21 10.91 -14.82
CA PHE A 137 -9.88 11.80 -13.71
C PHE A 137 -8.43 11.63 -13.22
N GLY A 138 -7.60 10.91 -13.97
CA GLY A 138 -6.22 10.57 -13.58
C GLY A 138 -6.10 9.13 -13.09
N LEU A 139 -5.22 8.89 -12.12
CA LEU A 139 -4.99 7.56 -11.57
C LEU A 139 -5.95 7.27 -10.40
N ASP A 140 -6.61 6.14 -10.50
CA ASP A 140 -7.43 5.55 -9.45
C ASP A 140 -6.69 4.33 -8.88
N VAL A 141 -6.56 4.30 -7.56
CA VAL A 141 -6.02 3.19 -6.78
C VAL A 141 -7.21 2.43 -6.19
N GLY A 142 -7.20 1.10 -6.28
CA GLY A 142 -8.24 0.26 -5.70
C GLY A 142 -7.64 -0.99 -5.05
N ARG A 143 -8.30 -1.53 -4.02
CA ARG A 143 -7.74 -2.63 -3.22
C ARG A 143 -7.63 -3.96 -3.98
N GLY A 144 -8.38 -4.18 -5.06
CA GLY A 144 -8.40 -5.48 -5.73
C GLY A 144 -8.78 -6.63 -4.77
N LYS A 145 -8.28 -7.84 -5.02
CA LYS A 145 -8.62 -9.03 -4.22
C LYS A 145 -7.88 -9.08 -2.87
N PHE A 146 -6.61 -8.69 -2.86
CA PHE A 146 -5.72 -8.85 -1.70
C PHE A 146 -5.36 -7.55 -1.01
N GLY A 147 -5.58 -6.41 -1.67
CA GLY A 147 -5.22 -5.13 -1.11
C GLY A 147 -6.11 -4.70 0.05
N THR A 148 -5.61 -3.73 0.79
CA THR A 148 -6.23 -3.22 2.01
C THR A 148 -6.03 -1.72 2.11
N LEU A 149 -6.99 -1.03 2.73
CA LEU A 149 -6.86 0.36 3.13
C LEU A 149 -6.85 0.46 4.65
N VAL A 150 -5.72 0.88 5.21
CA VAL A 150 -5.56 1.15 6.64
C VAL A 150 -5.66 2.64 6.87
N VAL A 151 -6.50 3.04 7.83
CA VAL A 151 -6.58 4.44 8.27
C VAL A 151 -5.65 4.64 9.46
N GLU A 152 -4.73 5.58 9.33
CA GLU A 152 -3.93 6.10 10.43
C GLU A 152 -4.70 7.29 11.02
N ALA A 153 -4.86 7.32 12.33
CA ALA A 153 -5.65 8.34 13.00
C ALA A 153 -5.19 9.77 12.63
N VAL A 154 -6.14 10.71 12.70
CA VAL A 154 -5.97 12.16 12.41
C VAL A 154 -5.04 12.81 13.42
#